data_AF-A0AAN8G7G1-F1
#
_entry.id   AF-A0AAN8G7G1-F1
#
_cell.length_a   1.000
_cell.length_b   1.000
_cell.length_c   1.000
_cell.angle_alpha   90.00
_cell.angle_beta   90.00
_cell.angle_gamma   90.00
#
_symmetry.space_group_name_H-M   'P 1'
#
loop_
_entity.id
_entity.type
_entity.pdbx_description
1 polymer ?
#
loop_
_entity_poly.entity_id
_entity_poly.type
_entity_poly.pdbx_seq_one_letter_code
_entity_poly.pdbx_strand_id
1 'polypeptide(L)'
;MEKEGLIRAVRWLQENNVQLDTLITDRHLQIGKWICENLDNTKHFFDVWHVAKGLKKKMVGLGKEKDCESINPYESPVLVCCIQRRRRIDAVG
;
A
#
# COMPACT_ATOMS: atom_id res chain seq x y z
N MET A 1 6.78 18.14 0.13
CA MET A 1 5.49 18.52 0.74
C MET A 1 4.82 17.36 1.46
N GLU A 2 4.77 16.16 0.88
CA GLU A 2 4.09 14.99 1.47
C GLU A 2 4.59 14.63 2.88
N LYS A 3 5.92 14.67 3.11
CA LYS A 3 6.51 14.45 4.44
C LYS A 3 5.97 15.43 5.49
N GLU A 4 5.86 16.71 5.15
CA GLU A 4 5.38 17.75 6.07
C GLU A 4 3.89 17.57 6.39
N GLY A 5 3.09 17.15 5.40
CA GLY A 5 1.68 16.81 5.61
C GLY A 5 1.51 15.63 6.57
N LEU A 6 2.33 14.58 6.40
CA LEU A 6 2.34 13.43 7.31
C LEU A 6 2.72 13.83 8.74
N ILE A 7 3.78 14.63 8.90
CA ILE A 7 4.24 15.10 10.21
C ILE A 7 3.11 15.86 10.93
N ARG A 8 2.44 16.78 10.24
CA ARG A 8 1.34 17.57 10.82
C ARG A 8 0.16 16.69 11.22
N ALA A 9 -0.21 15.73 10.37
CA ALA A 9 -1.29 14.80 10.68
C ALA A 9 -0.98 13.93 11.90
N VAL A 10 0.25 13.39 11.98
CA VAL A 10 0.69 12.57 13.12
C VAL A 10 0.70 13.39 14.41
N ARG A 11 1.24 14.61 14.37
CA ARG A 11 1.24 15.52 15.54
C ARG A 11 -0.17 15.82 16.01
N TRP A 12 -1.08 16.13 15.09
CA TRP A 12 -2.48 16.39 15.43
C TRP A 12 -3.14 15.16 16.09
N LEU A 13 -2.86 13.95 15.61
CA LEU A 13 -3.38 12.71 16.23
C LEU A 13 -2.82 12.49 17.64
N GLN A 14 -1.53 12.77 17.84
CA GLN A 14 -0.88 12.69 19.16
C GLN A 14 -1.44 13.72 20.14
N GLU A 15 -1.67 14.96 19.70
CA GLU A 15 -2.29 16.03 20.49
C GLU A 15 -3.71 15.67 20.95
N ASN A 16 -4.42 14.88 20.15
CA ASN A 16 -5.75 14.37 20.47
C ASN A 16 -5.73 13.03 21.25
N ASN A 17 -4.57 12.60 21.77
CA ASN A 17 -4.37 11.32 22.47
C ASN A 17 -4.78 10.08 21.65
N VAL A 18 -4.72 10.15 20.32
CA VAL A 18 -4.99 9.00 19.44
C VAL A 18 -3.69 8.22 19.23
N GLN A 19 -3.65 6.97 19.68
CA GLN A 19 -2.54 6.07 19.39
C GLN A 19 -2.61 5.54 17.96
N LEU A 20 -1.51 5.69 17.23
CA LEU A 20 -1.33 5.12 15.90
C LEU A 20 -0.79 3.70 16.02
N ASP A 21 -1.66 2.69 15.89
CA ASP A 21 -1.23 1.28 15.88
C ASP A 21 -0.65 0.87 14.52
N THR A 22 -1.33 1.23 13.43
CA THR A 22 -0.97 0.80 12.07
C THR A 22 -1.03 1.97 11.10
N LEU A 23 0.03 2.15 10.29
CA LEU A 23 0.12 3.17 9.25
C LEU A 23 0.51 2.53 7.90
N ILE A 24 -0.25 2.84 6.84
CA ILE A 24 0.03 2.41 5.48
C ILE A 24 0.41 3.62 4.64
N THR A 25 1.58 3.62 4.01
CA THR A 25 2.01 4.73 3.13
C THR A 25 2.55 4.22 1.80
N ASP A 26 2.70 5.14 0.84
CA ASP A 26 3.47 4.88 -0.37
C ASP A 26 4.95 4.62 -0.08
N ARG A 27 5.63 4.00 -1.05
CA ARG A 27 7.07 3.70 -0.99
C ARG A 27 7.91 4.95 -1.26
N HIS A 28 7.81 5.94 -0.39
CA HIS A 28 8.64 7.14 -0.45
C HIS A 28 9.75 7.06 0.61
N LEU A 29 11.02 7.05 0.17
CA LEU A 29 12.18 6.85 1.04
C LEU A 29 12.24 7.82 2.22
N GLN A 30 11.88 9.08 2.00
CA GLN A 30 11.93 10.11 3.05
C GLN A 30 10.84 9.90 4.11
N ILE A 31 9.68 9.37 3.73
CA ILE A 31 8.57 9.07 4.64
C ILE A 31 8.91 7.82 5.45
N GLY A 32 9.39 6.76 4.80
CA GLY A 32 9.79 5.53 5.50
C GLY A 32 10.88 5.76 6.54
N LYS A 33 11.91 6.55 6.21
CA LYS A 33 12.95 6.95 7.18
C LYS A 33 12.36 7.71 8.36
N TRP A 34 11.51 8.68 8.09
CA TRP A 34 10.92 9.50 9.15
C TRP A 34 10.02 8.68 10.08
N ILE A 35 9.22 7.75 9.56
CA ILE A 35 8.37 6.85 10.36
C ILE A 35 9.24 5.95 11.25
N CYS A 36 10.30 5.37 10.70
CA CYS A 36 11.23 4.52 11.47
C CYS A 36 11.94 5.30 12.60
N GLU A 37 12.21 6.59 12.41
CA GLU A 37 12.88 7.44 13.40
C GLU A 37 11.92 8.03 14.46
N ASN A 38 10.63 8.17 14.15
CA ASN A 38 9.68 8.94 14.98
C ASN A 38 8.49 8.11 15.51
N LEU A 39 8.25 6.90 14.99
CA LEU A 39 7.09 6.07 15.28
C LEU A 39 7.51 4.62 15.58
N ASP A 40 8.32 4.41 16.62
CA ASP A 40 8.84 3.08 17.01
C ASP A 40 7.74 2.07 17.41
N ASN A 41 6.61 2.55 17.94
CA ASN A 41 5.50 1.69 18.37
C ASN A 41 4.42 1.48 17.30
N THR A 42 4.57 2.05 16.11
CA THR A 42 3.56 1.95 15.04
C THR A 42 4.01 0.95 13.98
N LYS A 43 3.14 0.01 13.62
CA LYS A 43 3.39 -0.92 12.51
C LYS A 43 3.26 -0.17 11.19
N HIS A 44 4.36 -0.09 10.45
CA HIS A 44 4.38 0.54 9.13
C HIS A 44 4.29 -0.49 8.01
N PHE A 45 3.32 -0.29 7.10
CA PHE A 45 3.16 -1.09 5.90
C PHE A 45 3.22 -0.20 4.65
N PHE A 46 3.58 -0.81 3.53
CA PHE A 46 3.52 -0.15 2.23
C PHE A 46 2.21 -0.45 1.52
N ASP A 47 1.69 0.52 0.79
CA ASP A 47 0.52 0.30 -0.06
C ASP A 47 0.84 -0.69 -1.20
N VAL A 48 0.21 -1.87 -1.11
CA VAL A 48 0.33 -2.94 -2.10
C VAL A 48 -0.34 -2.54 -3.42
N TRP A 49 -1.32 -1.62 -3.40
CA TRP A 49 -2.01 -1.17 -4.61
C TRP A 49 -1.04 -0.56 -5.63
N HIS A 50 -0.05 0.22 -5.19
CA HIS A 50 0.96 0.78 -6.07
C HIS A 50 1.79 -0.29 -6.78
N VAL A 51 2.11 -1.38 -6.08
CA VAL A 51 2.80 -2.55 -6.66
C VAL A 51 1.89 -3.24 -7.68
N ALA A 52 0.63 -3.50 -7.30
CA ALA A 52 -0.35 -4.13 -8.19
C ALA A 52 -0.58 -3.33 -9.47
N LYS A 53 -0.67 -2.00 -9.37
CA LYS A 53 -0.81 -1.08 -10.50
C LYS A 53 0.39 -1.12 -11.44
N GLY A 54 1.61 -1.14 -10.88
CA GLY A 54 2.84 -1.27 -11.65
C GLY A 54 2.91 -2.59 -12.42
N LEU A 55 2.53 -3.69 -11.76
CA LEU A 55 2.45 -5.00 -12.39
C LEU A 55 1.42 -5.04 -13.51
N LYS A 56 0.21 -4.52 -13.27
CA LYS A 56 -0.82 -4.41 -14.31
C LYS A 56 -0.34 -3.65 -15.54
N LYS A 57 0.34 -2.51 -15.36
CA LYS A 57 0.89 -1.73 -16.49
C LYS A 57 1.90 -2.53 -17.32
N LYS A 58 2.76 -3.31 -16.66
CA LYS A 58 3.74 -4.16 -17.36
C LYS A 58 3.05 -5.29 -18.12
N MET A 59 2.04 -5.93 -17.52
CA MET A 59 1.26 -6.99 -18.17
C MET A 59 0.51 -6.48 -19.40
N VAL A 60 -0.15 -5.31 -19.29
CA VAL A 60 -0.80 -4.64 -20.43
C VAL A 60 0.20 -4.23 -21.51
N GLY A 61 1.43 -3.87 -21.12
CA GLY A 61 2.52 -3.60 -22.07
C GLY A 61 2.91 -4.84 -22.87
N LEU A 62 3.14 -5.95 -22.18
CA LEU A 62 3.51 -7.24 -22.78
C LEU A 62 2.37 -7.82 -23.63
N GLY A 63 1.12 -7.68 -23.21
CA GLY A 63 -0.05 -8.16 -23.96
C GLY A 63 -0.28 -7.44 -25.30
N LYS A 64 0.37 -6.29 -25.53
CA LYS A 64 0.34 -5.56 -26.82
C LYS A 64 1.42 -6.04 -27.80
N GLU A 65 2.40 -6.81 -27.36
CA GLU A 65 3.38 -7.43 -28.25
C GLU A 65 2.77 -8.66 -28.93
N LYS A 66 3.07 -8.84 -30.23
CA LYS A 66 2.41 -9.81 -31.14
C LYS A 66 2.51 -11.29 -30.72
N ASP A 67 3.30 -11.61 -29.72
CA ASP A 67 3.58 -12.98 -29.27
C ASP A 67 3.05 -13.29 -27.85
N CYS A 68 2.31 -12.37 -27.21
CA CYS A 68 1.95 -12.47 -25.78
C CYS A 68 0.44 -12.30 -25.48
N GLU A 69 -0.45 -12.68 -26.39
CA GLU A 69 -1.92 -12.64 -26.18
C GLU A 69 -2.40 -13.51 -25.00
N SER A 70 -1.62 -14.54 -24.63
CA SER A 70 -1.89 -15.45 -23.52
C SER A 70 -1.88 -14.79 -22.13
N ILE A 71 -1.37 -13.56 -22.01
CA ILE A 71 -1.17 -12.86 -20.72
C ILE A 71 -2.42 -12.05 -20.30
N ASN A 72 -3.29 -11.70 -21.25
CA ASN A 72 -4.53 -10.95 -21.05
C ASN A 72 -5.48 -11.51 -19.94
N PRO A 73 -5.70 -12.84 -19.80
CA PRO A 73 -6.59 -13.34 -18.74
C PRO A 73 -6.06 -13.15 -17.31
N TYR A 74 -4.76 -12.89 -17.14
CA TYR A 74 -4.14 -12.68 -15.83
C TYR A 74 -4.15 -11.21 -15.36
N GLU A 75 -4.83 -10.30 -16.06
CA GLU A 75 -4.93 -8.89 -15.68
C GLU A 75 -5.79 -8.64 -14.41
N SER A 76 -6.70 -9.56 -14.09
CA SER A 76 -7.71 -9.44 -13.03
C SER A 76 -7.30 -9.85 -11.59
N PRO A 77 -6.33 -10.75 -11.31
CA PRO A 77 -6.18 -11.30 -9.95
C PRO A 77 -5.42 -10.41 -8.96
N VAL A 78 -4.60 -9.47 -9.44
CA VAL A 78 -3.57 -8.81 -8.60
C VAL A 78 -4.19 -7.94 -7.50
N LEU A 79 -5.42 -7.45 -7.70
CA LEU A 79 -6.17 -6.65 -6.72
C LEU A 79 -7.21 -7.47 -5.94
N VAL A 80 -7.79 -8.49 -6.58
CA VAL A 80 -8.87 -9.31 -5.99
C VAL A 80 -8.34 -10.16 -4.82
N CYS A 81 -7.12 -10.70 -4.90
CA CYS A 81 -6.59 -11.55 -3.82
C CYS A 81 -6.36 -10.80 -2.49
N CYS A 82 -5.93 -9.54 -2.52
CA CYS A 82 -5.67 -8.76 -1.29
C CYS A 82 -6.96 -8.32 -0.58
N ILE A 83 -8.04 -8.02 -1.33
CA ILE A 83 -9.33 -7.63 -0.76
C ILE A 83 -10.08 -8.87 -0.22
N GLN A 84 -10.06 -10.00 -0.94
CA GLN A 84 -10.75 -11.22 -0.49
C GLN A 84 -10.16 -11.83 0.80
N ARG A 85 -8.87 -11.61 1.09
CA ARG A 85 -8.22 -12.18 2.30
C ARG A 85 -8.60 -11.46 3.59
N ARG A 86 -9.07 -10.20 3.53
CA ARG A 86 -9.49 -9.44 4.73
C ARG A 86 -10.89 -9.85 5.22
N ARG A 87 -11.84 -10.08 4.30
CA ARG A 87 -13.18 -10.60 4.67
C ARG A 87 -13.18 -11.97 5.35
N ARG A 88 -12.09 -12.75 5.23
CA ARG A 88 -11.99 -14.08 5.86
C ARG A 88 -11.40 -14.05 7.26
N ILE A 89 -10.67 -12.99 7.63
CA ILE A 89 -10.08 -12.85 8.97
C ILE A 89 -11.10 -12.24 9.93
N ASP A 90 -11.93 -11.30 9.46
CA ASP A 90 -12.96 -10.64 10.28
C ASP A 90 -14.22 -11.52 10.52
N ALA A 91 -14.24 -12.77 10.02
CA ALA A 91 -15.33 -13.73 10.21
C ALA A 91 -15.02 -14.82 11.25
N VAL A 92 -13.87 -14.73 11.94
CA VAL A 92 -13.51 -15.58 13.08
C VAL A 92 -13.35 -14.67 14.30
N GLY A 93 -14.48 -14.24 14.83
CA GLY A 93 -14.61 -13.43 16.05
C GLY A 93 -15.98 -13.63 16.65
#